data_AF-A0A2G1ZW16-F1
#
_entry.id   AF-A0A2G1ZW16-F1
#
_cell.length_a   1.000
_cell.length_b   1.000
_cell.length_c   1.000
_cell.angle_alpha   90.00
_cell.angle_beta   90.00
_cell.angle_gamma   90.00
#
_symmetry.space_group_name_H-M   'P 1'
#
loop_
_entity.id
_entity.type
_entity.pdbx_description
1 polymer ?
#
loop_
_entity_poly.entity_id
_entity_poly.type
_entity_poly.pdbx_seq_one_letter_code
_entity_poly.pdbx_strand_id
1 'polypeptide(L)'
;MDLIVTTNPGDPTPTIFSVGDTYDVSWGGAGGGYIEDAEVVRSDEAPGGGGAIVFEGLDENGDLTQVVYTPGFNLEEWYSDNYNPSMEPGFYVTDQNPNYTHQFVCFDADTGVLTPNGIRAVGELETGDPVQTLDHGISPVCWVGRQDMLGHGTNTPVCFAEGSIGNDQPLRLSQQHRVLVRSPLAELYFGSSEVLVPAVSLVNDTTVTFAPCTLIRYVHILLQAHEVVFAEGAPCETLFLGKQSLDWLGDEDGLMRAMAARSSPIRHSETARPVLSVKEARLVMRDGAAAVRATDRYAMV
;
A
#
# COMPACT_ATOMS: atom_id res chain seq x y z
N MET A 1 -24.81 -21.84 -7.48
CA MET A 1 -23.71 -21.66 -8.43
C MET A 1 -22.53 -22.42 -7.84
N ASP A 2 -22.05 -23.45 -8.53
CA ASP A 2 -20.98 -24.31 -7.97
C ASP A 2 -19.64 -23.71 -8.41
N LEU A 3 -19.11 -22.81 -7.58
CA LEU A 3 -17.74 -22.31 -7.71
C LEU A 3 -16.77 -23.35 -7.13
N ILE A 4 -15.77 -23.73 -7.90
CA ILE A 4 -14.68 -24.60 -7.48
C ILE A 4 -13.39 -23.80 -7.58
N VAL A 5 -12.73 -23.60 -6.43
CA VAL A 5 -11.40 -22.99 -6.33
C VAL A 5 -10.40 -24.09 -6.04
N THR A 6 -9.47 -24.30 -6.96
CA THR A 6 -8.46 -25.36 -6.89
C THR A 6 -7.15 -24.74 -6.44
N THR A 7 -6.61 -25.27 -5.34
CA THR A 7 -5.37 -24.75 -4.76
C THR A 7 -4.13 -25.29 -5.45
N ASN A 8 -3.10 -24.45 -5.48
CA ASN A 8 -1.81 -24.83 -6.01
C ASN A 8 -1.15 -25.94 -5.18
N PRO A 9 -0.37 -26.85 -5.80
CA PRO A 9 0.30 -27.93 -5.09
C PRO A 9 1.22 -27.39 -3.99
N GLY A 10 0.90 -27.67 -2.72
CA GLY A 10 1.72 -27.28 -1.57
C GLY A 10 1.18 -26.10 -0.75
N ASP A 11 0.00 -25.55 -1.06
CA ASP A 11 -0.67 -24.56 -0.23
C ASP A 11 -1.13 -25.17 1.12
N PRO A 12 -0.57 -24.72 2.26
CA PRO A 12 -0.93 -25.23 3.59
C PRO A 12 -2.26 -24.68 4.12
N THR A 13 -2.85 -23.67 3.47
CA THR A 13 -4.03 -22.92 3.94
C THR A 13 -5.07 -22.73 2.84
N PRO A 14 -5.66 -23.81 2.30
CA PRO A 14 -6.53 -23.77 1.11
C PRO A 14 -7.89 -23.09 1.28
N THR A 15 -8.13 -22.48 2.45
CA THR A 15 -9.37 -21.78 2.81
C THR A 15 -9.12 -20.32 3.18
N ILE A 16 -7.88 -19.85 3.08
CA ILE A 16 -7.48 -18.47 3.35
C ILE A 16 -7.02 -17.89 2.02
N PHE A 17 -7.63 -16.78 1.62
CA PHE A 17 -7.36 -16.10 0.36
C PHE A 17 -6.70 -14.75 0.67
N SER A 18 -5.47 -14.54 0.21
CA SER A 18 -4.75 -13.28 0.36
C SER A 18 -4.63 -12.58 -0.98
N VAL A 19 -4.62 -11.25 -0.99
CA VAL A 19 -4.39 -10.49 -2.22
C VAL A 19 -3.02 -10.85 -2.82
N GLY A 20 -3.00 -11.14 -4.12
CA GLY A 20 -1.83 -11.61 -4.87
C GLY A 20 -1.66 -13.13 -4.92
N ASP A 21 -2.43 -13.90 -4.13
CA ASP A 21 -2.44 -15.36 -4.25
C ASP A 21 -3.09 -15.78 -5.58
N THR A 22 -2.63 -16.88 -6.18
CA THR A 22 -3.18 -17.40 -7.44
C THR A 22 -3.86 -18.75 -7.25
N TYR A 23 -5.01 -18.91 -7.92
CA TYR A 23 -5.82 -20.12 -7.87
C TYR A 23 -6.44 -20.44 -9.22
N ASP A 24 -6.65 -21.73 -9.48
CA ASP A 24 -7.46 -22.19 -10.59
C ASP A 24 -8.94 -22.11 -10.22
N VAL A 25 -9.72 -21.33 -10.97
CA VAL A 25 -11.12 -21.04 -10.63
C VAL A 25 -12.04 -21.53 -11.74
N SER A 26 -13.03 -22.37 -11.41
CA SER A 26 -14.10 -22.78 -12.34
C SER A 26 -15.48 -22.56 -11.73
N TRP A 27 -16.47 -22.25 -12.57
CA TRP A 27 -17.86 -22.08 -12.12
C TRP A 27 -18.87 -22.71 -13.10
N GLY A 28 -19.89 -23.34 -12.54
CA GLY A 28 -21.00 -23.94 -13.31
C GLY A 28 -22.21 -23.00 -13.47
N GLY A 29 -23.01 -23.21 -14.53
CA GLY A 29 -24.27 -22.49 -14.79
C GLY A 29 -24.36 -21.95 -16.22
N ALA A 30 -25.36 -21.09 -16.48
CA ALA A 30 -25.44 -20.34 -17.74
C ALA A 30 -24.31 -19.29 -17.76
N GLY A 31 -23.36 -19.43 -18.68
CA GLY A 31 -22.13 -18.62 -18.69
C GLY A 31 -21.03 -19.14 -17.75
N GLY A 32 -21.03 -20.45 -17.46
CA GLY A 32 -19.91 -21.13 -16.78
C GLY A 32 -18.58 -20.95 -17.53
N GLY A 33 -17.47 -21.06 -16.80
CA GLY A 33 -16.15 -20.86 -17.35
C GLY A 33 -15.03 -21.28 -16.41
N TYR A 34 -13.80 -21.00 -16.81
CA TYR A 34 -12.58 -21.34 -16.09
C TYR A 34 -11.52 -20.25 -16.29
N ILE A 35 -10.74 -19.99 -15.24
CA ILE A 35 -9.55 -19.14 -15.24
C ILE A 35 -8.41 -19.94 -14.62
N GLU A 36 -7.31 -20.07 -15.36
CA GLU A 36 -6.02 -20.60 -14.88
C GLU A 36 -5.23 -19.49 -14.20
N ASP A 37 -4.59 -19.78 -13.06
CA ASP A 37 -3.78 -18.82 -12.29
C ASP A 37 -4.51 -17.49 -11.96
N ALA A 38 -5.79 -17.55 -11.61
CA ALA A 38 -6.58 -16.37 -11.25
C ALA A 38 -5.99 -15.69 -10.00
N GLU A 39 -5.63 -14.41 -10.11
CA GLU A 39 -5.08 -13.62 -9.01
C GLU A 39 -6.21 -13.15 -8.09
N VAL A 40 -6.04 -13.34 -6.79
CA VAL A 40 -6.89 -12.68 -5.79
C VAL A 40 -6.56 -11.20 -5.80
N VAL A 41 -7.40 -10.39 -6.43
CA VAL A 41 -7.22 -8.93 -6.47
C VAL A 41 -7.89 -8.24 -5.29
N ARG A 42 -8.72 -8.96 -4.52
CA ARG A 42 -9.41 -8.45 -3.33
C ARG A 42 -9.80 -9.57 -2.36
N SER A 43 -9.69 -9.30 -1.06
CA SER A 43 -10.25 -10.14 0.00
C SER A 43 -10.66 -9.26 1.19
N ASP A 44 -11.94 -8.92 1.28
CA ASP A 44 -12.50 -8.01 2.31
C ASP A 44 -13.63 -8.67 3.10
N GLU A 45 -14.12 -7.99 4.13
CA GLU A 45 -15.37 -8.33 4.80
C GLU A 45 -16.58 -7.95 3.93
N ALA A 46 -17.55 -8.86 3.79
CA ALA A 46 -18.78 -8.60 3.04
C ALA A 46 -19.78 -7.75 3.86
N PRO A 47 -20.63 -6.93 3.22
CA PRO A 47 -21.68 -6.19 3.92
C PRO A 47 -22.61 -7.15 4.69
N GLY A 48 -22.60 -7.09 6.03
CA GLY A 48 -23.41 -7.99 6.88
C GLY A 48 -22.66 -9.20 7.45
N GLY A 49 -21.34 -9.26 7.25
CA GLY A 49 -20.46 -10.30 7.79
C GLY A 49 -20.12 -11.39 6.77
N GLY A 50 -18.99 -12.07 6.96
CA GLY A 50 -18.42 -13.01 5.98
C GLY A 50 -17.33 -12.36 5.13
N GLY A 51 -16.88 -13.05 4.08
CA GLY A 51 -15.81 -12.57 3.19
C GLY A 51 -16.33 -12.22 1.80
N ALA A 52 -15.65 -11.30 1.10
CA ALA A 52 -15.79 -11.01 -0.31
C ALA A 52 -14.43 -11.11 -0.98
N ILE A 53 -14.25 -12.17 -1.77
CA ILE A 53 -13.01 -12.49 -2.48
C ILE A 53 -13.25 -12.24 -3.96
N VAL A 54 -12.32 -11.56 -4.63
CA VAL A 54 -12.39 -11.33 -6.08
C VAL A 54 -11.17 -11.97 -6.73
N PHE A 55 -11.44 -12.91 -7.63
CA PHE A 55 -10.44 -13.49 -8.51
C PHE A 55 -10.48 -12.76 -9.86
N GLU A 56 -9.32 -12.44 -10.42
CA GLU A 56 -9.16 -11.83 -11.75
C GLU A 56 -8.21 -12.68 -12.59
N GLY A 57 -8.55 -12.90 -13.86
CA GLY A 57 -7.65 -13.52 -14.81
C GLY A 57 -8.26 -13.60 -16.21
N LEU A 58 -7.58 -14.28 -17.13
CA LEU A 58 -8.08 -14.48 -18.48
C LEU A 58 -8.90 -15.77 -18.54
N ASP A 59 -10.09 -15.70 -19.11
CA ASP A 59 -10.92 -16.89 -19.34
C ASP A 59 -10.41 -17.71 -20.55
N GLU A 60 -11.12 -18.80 -20.85
CA GLU A 60 -10.82 -19.67 -21.99
C GLU A 60 -10.85 -18.97 -23.37
N ASN A 61 -11.49 -17.79 -23.47
CA ASN A 61 -11.55 -16.98 -24.68
C ASN A 61 -10.46 -15.89 -24.71
N GLY A 62 -9.67 -15.75 -23.64
CA GLY A 62 -8.67 -14.71 -23.47
C GLY A 62 -9.26 -13.37 -23.02
N ASP A 63 -10.51 -13.35 -22.56
CA ASP A 63 -11.18 -12.17 -22.06
C ASP A 63 -10.88 -11.99 -20.56
N LEU A 64 -10.58 -10.76 -20.14
CA LEU A 64 -10.37 -10.43 -18.73
C LEU A 64 -11.67 -10.63 -17.97
N THR A 65 -11.70 -11.66 -17.12
CA THR A 65 -12.87 -12.09 -16.37
C THR A 65 -12.61 -11.98 -14.88
N GLN A 66 -13.64 -11.57 -14.14
CA GLN A 66 -13.60 -11.56 -12.69
C GLN A 66 -14.69 -12.42 -12.08
N VAL A 67 -14.32 -13.12 -11.02
CA VAL A 67 -15.21 -14.00 -10.26
C VAL A 67 -15.26 -13.52 -8.82
N VAL A 68 -16.47 -13.17 -8.36
CA VAL A 68 -16.70 -12.74 -6.98
C VAL A 68 -17.19 -13.94 -6.17
N TYR A 69 -16.48 -14.27 -5.10
CA TYR A 69 -16.82 -15.33 -4.16
C TYR A 69 -17.12 -14.74 -2.78
N THR A 70 -18.32 -15.03 -2.26
CA THR A 70 -18.76 -14.52 -0.97
C THR A 70 -19.09 -15.64 0.01
N PRO A 71 -18.07 -16.28 0.63
CA PRO A 71 -18.31 -17.36 1.59
C PRO A 71 -19.13 -16.86 2.79
N GLY A 72 -20.27 -17.50 3.02
CA GLY A 72 -21.16 -17.17 4.14
C GLY A 72 -22.05 -15.94 3.93
N PHE A 73 -22.05 -15.34 2.73
CA PHE A 73 -22.87 -14.18 2.39
C PHE A 73 -23.60 -14.40 1.06
N ASN A 74 -24.92 -14.20 1.06
CA ASN A 74 -25.75 -14.36 -0.15
C ASN A 74 -25.72 -13.08 -0.98
N LEU A 75 -24.74 -12.98 -1.88
CA LEU A 75 -24.53 -11.81 -2.73
C LEU A 75 -25.73 -11.49 -3.64
N GLU A 76 -26.36 -12.53 -4.18
CA GLU A 76 -27.46 -12.40 -5.14
C GLU A 76 -28.70 -11.81 -4.45
N GLU A 77 -29.03 -12.30 -3.25
CA GLU A 77 -30.14 -11.79 -2.45
C GLU A 77 -29.87 -10.36 -1.99
N TRP A 78 -28.67 -10.06 -1.48
CA TRP A 78 -28.31 -8.69 -1.12
C TRP A 78 -28.36 -7.73 -2.31
N TYR A 79 -27.85 -8.14 -3.47
CA TYR A 79 -27.90 -7.33 -4.68
C TYR A 79 -29.35 -7.03 -5.07
N SER A 80 -30.21 -8.04 -5.05
CA SER A 80 -31.65 -7.89 -5.33
C SER A 80 -32.32 -6.92 -4.34
N ASP A 81 -32.02 -7.04 -3.06
CA ASP A 81 -32.60 -6.19 -2.00
C ASP A 81 -32.14 -4.73 -2.07
N ASN A 82 -30.95 -4.49 -2.64
CA ASN A 82 -30.35 -3.16 -2.76
C ASN A 82 -30.40 -2.62 -4.19
N TYR A 83 -30.99 -3.36 -5.12
CA TYR A 83 -31.07 -2.97 -6.52
C TYR A 83 -31.95 -1.73 -6.71
N ASN A 84 -31.34 -0.67 -7.23
CA ASN A 84 -32.05 0.52 -7.68
C ASN A 84 -31.65 0.80 -9.14
N PRO A 85 -32.58 0.83 -10.10
CA PRO A 85 -32.24 1.06 -11.51
C PRO A 85 -31.67 2.46 -11.81
N SER A 86 -31.67 3.38 -10.84
CA SER A 86 -30.99 4.68 -10.94
C SER A 86 -29.62 4.71 -10.25
N MET A 87 -29.29 3.70 -9.44
CA MET A 87 -27.99 3.48 -8.79
C MET A 87 -27.83 1.98 -8.56
N GLU A 88 -27.37 1.29 -9.60
CA GLU A 88 -27.13 -0.16 -9.52
C GLU A 88 -26.03 -0.44 -8.49
N PRO A 89 -26.18 -1.46 -7.61
CA PRO A 89 -25.11 -1.87 -6.72
C PRO A 89 -23.90 -2.33 -7.55
N GLY A 90 -22.81 -1.57 -7.56
CA GLY A 90 -21.62 -1.94 -8.32
C GLY A 90 -20.69 -2.86 -7.53
N PHE A 91 -20.21 -3.92 -8.17
CA PHE A 91 -18.95 -4.56 -7.80
C PHE A 91 -17.87 -3.95 -8.68
N TYR A 92 -16.88 -3.36 -8.03
CA TYR A 92 -15.93 -2.54 -8.74
C TYR A 92 -14.53 -3.13 -8.66
N VAL A 93 -13.91 -3.22 -9.82
CA VAL A 93 -12.61 -3.84 -10.11
C VAL A 93 -11.43 -2.89 -9.87
N THR A 94 -11.76 -1.69 -9.44
CA THR A 94 -10.86 -0.60 -9.07
C THR A 94 -11.49 0.13 -7.91
N ASP A 95 -10.66 0.68 -7.02
CA ASP A 95 -11.11 1.49 -5.90
C ASP A 95 -12.06 2.60 -6.38
N GLN A 96 -13.36 2.46 -6.11
CA GLN A 96 -14.33 3.53 -6.42
C GLN A 96 -14.26 4.67 -5.43
N ASN A 97 -13.63 4.41 -4.30
CA ASN A 97 -13.35 5.39 -3.30
C ASN A 97 -11.83 5.53 -3.24
N PRO A 98 -11.23 6.63 -3.70
CA PRO A 98 -9.81 6.91 -3.44
C PRO A 98 -9.48 6.97 -1.93
N ASN A 99 -10.49 6.96 -1.05
CA ASN A 99 -10.35 6.85 0.39
C ASN A 99 -10.47 5.40 0.94
N TYR A 100 -10.49 4.35 0.10
CA TYR A 100 -10.48 2.95 0.55
C TYR A 100 -9.24 2.22 0.04
N THR A 101 -8.10 2.46 0.71
CA THR A 101 -6.90 1.62 0.68
C THR A 101 -6.30 1.64 2.09
N HIS A 102 -6.77 0.78 3.00
CA HIS A 102 -6.23 0.71 4.36
C HIS A 102 -5.68 -0.67 4.68
N GLN A 103 -4.46 -0.94 4.19
CA GLN A 103 -3.40 -1.47 5.06
C GLN A 103 -2.14 -0.62 4.89
N PHE A 104 -2.16 0.48 5.65
CA PHE A 104 -1.05 1.19 6.30
C PHE A 104 0.30 1.31 5.56
N VAL A 105 0.69 2.56 5.26
CA VAL A 105 2.05 2.99 4.86
C VAL A 105 2.97 2.94 6.09
N CYS A 106 3.84 1.95 6.19
CA CYS A 106 4.66 1.71 7.38
C CYS A 106 6.11 1.49 7.03
N PHE A 107 7.00 1.95 7.89
CA PHE A 107 8.39 1.53 7.92
C PHE A 107 8.53 0.29 8.81
N ASP A 108 9.46 -0.60 8.52
CA ASP A 108 9.98 -1.50 9.55
C ASP A 108 10.67 -0.67 10.65
N ALA A 109 10.45 -1.00 11.93
CA ALA A 109 11.01 -0.27 13.07
C ALA A 109 12.52 -0.08 13.04
N ASP A 110 13.25 -1.02 12.44
CA ASP A 110 14.72 -0.94 12.34
C ASP A 110 15.19 -0.01 11.21
N THR A 111 14.28 0.46 10.36
CA THR A 111 14.58 1.37 9.24
C THR A 111 15.19 2.67 9.76
N GLY A 112 16.42 2.96 9.37
CA GLY A 112 17.11 4.21 9.65
C GLY A 112 16.52 5.38 8.88
N VAL A 113 16.10 6.42 9.58
CA VAL A 113 15.64 7.69 9.00
C VAL A 113 16.67 8.79 9.27
N LEU A 114 16.91 9.65 8.27
CA LEU A 114 17.83 10.76 8.39
C LEU A 114 17.30 11.83 9.37
N THR A 115 18.10 12.11 10.39
CA THR A 115 17.89 13.22 11.34
C THR A 115 19.05 14.20 11.24
N PRO A 116 18.94 15.41 11.80
CA PRO A 116 20.04 16.37 11.86
C PRO A 116 21.29 15.85 12.59
N ASN A 117 21.11 14.84 13.45
CA ASN A 117 22.18 14.26 14.26
C ASN A 117 22.68 12.92 13.69
N GLY A 118 22.28 12.57 12.46
CA GLY A 118 22.61 11.31 11.79
C GLY A 118 21.40 10.38 11.59
N ILE A 119 21.66 9.17 11.11
CA ILE A 119 20.63 8.15 10.92
C ILE A 119 20.16 7.62 12.28
N ARG A 120 18.85 7.50 12.47
CA ARG A 120 18.24 6.88 13.66
C ARG A 120 17.12 5.94 13.24
N ALA A 121 17.00 4.79 13.91
CA ALA A 121 15.92 3.85 13.66
C ALA A 121 14.56 4.52 13.90
N VAL A 122 13.64 4.39 12.94
CA VAL A 122 12.32 5.00 12.98
C VAL A 122 11.52 4.53 14.19
N GLY A 123 11.70 3.27 14.61
CA GLY A 123 11.05 2.70 15.78
C GLY A 123 11.46 3.35 17.10
N GLU A 124 12.59 4.05 17.13
CA GLU A 124 13.06 4.79 18.30
C GLU A 124 12.59 6.25 18.32
N LEU A 125 12.06 6.80 17.21
CA LEU A 125 11.64 8.19 17.15
C LEU A 125 10.46 8.46 18.08
N GLU A 126 10.48 9.61 18.73
CA GLU A 126 9.39 10.07 19.59
C GLU A 126 8.78 11.36 19.04
N THR A 127 7.57 11.68 19.49
CA THR A 127 6.93 12.97 19.19
C THR A 127 7.84 14.12 19.61
N GLY A 128 8.11 15.03 18.67
CA GLY A 128 9.01 16.16 18.83
C GLY A 128 10.42 15.93 18.28
N ASP A 129 10.81 14.69 18.00
CA ASP A 129 12.12 14.40 17.43
C ASP A 129 12.26 15.00 16.02
N PRO A 130 13.43 15.57 15.67
CA PRO A 130 13.63 16.18 14.37
C PRO A 130 13.98 15.13 13.30
N VAL A 131 13.33 15.20 12.15
CA VAL A 131 13.70 14.43 10.94
C VAL A 131 14.01 15.37 9.79
N GLN A 132 14.91 14.95 8.90
CA GLN A 132 15.23 15.68 7.68
C GLN A 132 14.19 15.33 6.61
N THR A 133 13.49 16.35 6.10
CA THR A 133 12.60 16.24 4.95
C THR A 133 13.27 16.74 3.68
N LEU A 134 12.72 16.31 2.55
CA LEU A 134 13.20 16.66 1.21
C LEU A 134 12.99 18.15 0.91
N ASP A 135 11.78 18.67 1.18
CA ASP A 135 11.37 19.99 0.70
C ASP A 135 11.51 21.09 1.74
N HIS A 136 11.31 20.77 3.03
CA HIS A 136 11.12 21.76 4.10
C HIS A 136 12.20 21.71 5.17
N GLY A 137 13.31 21.01 4.92
CA GLY A 137 14.43 20.93 5.84
C GLY A 137 14.10 20.09 7.08
N ILE A 138 14.44 20.59 8.26
CA ILE A 138 14.23 19.84 9.51
C ILE A 138 12.79 20.04 9.99
N SER A 139 12.07 18.95 10.19
CA SER A 139 10.68 18.96 10.66
C SER A 139 10.50 18.06 11.88
N PRO A 140 9.79 18.52 12.94
CA PRO A 140 9.55 17.70 14.12
C PRO A 140 8.45 16.68 13.88
N VAL A 141 8.67 15.45 14.36
CA VAL A 141 7.66 14.40 14.37
C VAL A 141 6.47 14.83 15.23
N CYS A 142 5.28 14.75 14.66
CA CYS A 142 4.02 15.14 15.32
C CYS A 142 3.39 13.99 16.08
N TRP A 143 3.55 12.77 15.58
CA TRP A 143 3.05 11.55 16.20
C TRP A 143 3.80 10.34 15.64
N VAL A 144 3.93 9.31 16.47
CA VAL A 144 4.51 8.02 16.09
C VAL A 144 3.55 6.90 16.45
N GLY A 145 3.10 6.16 15.44
CA GLY A 145 2.30 4.95 15.59
C GLY A 145 3.19 3.72 15.50
N ARG A 146 2.93 2.72 16.33
CA ARG A 146 3.69 1.45 16.32
C ARG A 146 2.75 0.28 16.45
N GLN A 147 2.94 -0.74 15.63
CA GLN A 147 2.14 -1.95 15.71
C GLN A 147 3.01 -3.18 15.42
N ASP A 148 2.99 -4.13 16.35
CA ASP A 148 3.57 -5.46 16.14
C ASP A 148 2.53 -6.37 15.47
N MET A 149 2.93 -7.05 14.40
CA MET A 149 2.06 -7.99 13.69
C MET A 149 2.85 -9.07 12.96
N LEU A 150 2.14 -10.12 12.52
CA LEU A 150 2.73 -11.15 11.67
C LEU A 150 3.06 -10.54 10.29
N GLY A 151 4.28 -10.74 9.80
CA GLY A 151 4.72 -10.25 8.49
C GLY A 151 4.40 -11.22 7.37
N HIS A 152 3.13 -11.58 7.21
CA HIS A 152 2.61 -12.51 6.20
C HIS A 152 1.39 -11.93 5.48
N GLY A 153 1.02 -12.50 4.33
CA GLY A 153 -0.08 -12.02 3.50
C GLY A 153 0.11 -10.55 3.13
N THR A 154 -0.92 -9.74 3.36
CA THR A 154 -0.94 -8.29 3.11
C THR A 154 0.03 -7.50 4.00
N ASN A 155 0.45 -8.06 5.13
CA ASN A 155 1.44 -7.45 6.03
C ASN A 155 2.89 -7.86 5.69
N THR A 156 3.07 -8.70 4.66
CA THR A 156 4.41 -9.09 4.21
C THR A 156 5.19 -7.85 3.77
N PRO A 157 6.36 -7.59 4.34
CA PRO A 157 7.15 -6.43 3.95
C PRO A 157 7.73 -6.63 2.55
N VAL A 158 7.81 -5.53 1.81
CA VAL A 158 8.62 -5.40 0.61
C VAL A 158 10.03 -5.05 1.04
N CYS A 159 10.98 -5.90 0.69
CA CYS A 159 12.41 -5.73 0.94
C CYS A 159 13.10 -5.22 -0.31
N PHE A 160 13.79 -4.09 -0.17
CA PHE A 160 14.63 -3.47 -1.17
C PHE A 160 16.07 -3.82 -0.85
N ALA A 161 16.77 -4.51 -1.73
CA ALA A 161 18.20 -4.76 -1.61
C ALA A 161 18.97 -3.43 -1.59
N GLU A 162 20.16 -3.42 -1.01
CA GLU A 162 21.03 -2.24 -1.03
C GLU A 162 21.20 -1.71 -2.46
N GLY A 163 20.99 -0.41 -2.64
CA GLY A 163 21.11 0.28 -3.92
C GLY A 163 19.98 0.02 -4.93
N SER A 164 19.00 -0.85 -4.64
CA SER A 164 17.93 -1.20 -5.61
C SER A 164 17.09 0.01 -6.04
N ILE A 165 16.89 0.95 -5.12
CA ILE A 165 16.23 2.24 -5.35
C ILE A 165 17.13 3.39 -4.89
N GLY A 166 18.45 3.17 -4.88
CA GLY A 166 19.40 4.16 -4.38
C GLY A 166 19.41 4.36 -2.86
N ASN A 167 18.79 3.44 -2.12
CA ASN A 167 18.99 3.24 -0.69
C ASN A 167 20.43 2.77 -0.38
N ASP A 168 20.97 3.22 0.74
CA ASP A 168 22.32 2.93 1.22
C ASP A 168 22.42 1.63 2.04
N GLN A 169 21.27 1.11 2.50
CA GLN A 169 21.14 -0.15 3.24
C GLN A 169 19.87 -0.88 2.80
N PRO A 170 19.74 -2.20 3.04
CA PRO A 170 18.48 -2.90 2.80
C PRO A 170 17.30 -2.21 3.51
N LEU A 171 16.24 -1.93 2.76
CA LEU A 171 15.08 -1.19 3.25
C LEU A 171 13.84 -2.08 3.25
N ARG A 172 13.07 -2.08 4.35
CA ARG A 172 11.84 -2.86 4.47
C ARG A 172 10.65 -1.95 4.71
N LEU A 173 9.68 -2.02 3.82
CA LEU A 173 8.48 -1.18 3.86
C LEU A 173 7.23 -2.06 3.78
N SER A 174 6.10 -1.56 4.28
CA SER A 174 4.81 -2.18 3.96
C SER A 174 4.51 -2.05 2.46
N GLN A 175 3.66 -2.95 1.94
CA GLN A 175 3.38 -3.05 0.52
C GLN A 175 2.89 -1.75 -0.12
N GLN A 176 2.06 -0.99 0.59
CA GLN A 176 1.49 0.27 0.08
C GLN A 176 2.32 1.50 0.42
N HIS A 177 3.44 1.34 1.13
CA HIS A 177 4.31 2.45 1.46
C HIS A 177 4.87 3.10 0.20
N ARG A 178 4.82 4.43 0.08
CA ARG A 178 5.25 5.08 -1.16
C ARG A 178 6.69 5.56 -1.13
N VAL A 179 7.39 5.22 -2.21
CA VAL A 179 8.75 5.66 -2.51
C VAL A 179 8.67 6.75 -3.57
N LEU A 180 9.50 7.79 -3.43
CA LEU A 180 9.59 8.85 -4.41
C LEU A 180 10.45 8.43 -5.61
N VAL A 181 9.86 8.47 -6.79
CA VAL A 181 10.49 8.11 -8.07
C VAL A 181 10.51 9.30 -9.02
N ARG A 182 11.58 9.40 -9.82
CA ARG A 182 11.65 10.26 -10.98
C ARG A 182 11.52 9.49 -12.27
N SER A 183 10.63 9.98 -13.14
CA SER A 183 10.45 9.42 -14.47
C SER A 183 10.06 10.52 -15.46
N PRO A 184 10.68 10.58 -16.66
CA PRO A 184 10.18 11.41 -17.75
C PRO A 184 8.74 11.05 -18.15
N LEU A 185 8.35 9.77 -18.02
CA LEU A 185 6.98 9.33 -18.25
C LEU A 185 6.03 9.88 -17.18
N ALA A 186 6.51 10.06 -15.95
CA ALA A 186 5.70 10.68 -14.92
C ALA A 186 5.38 12.15 -15.26
N GLU A 187 6.34 12.87 -15.82
CA GLU A 187 6.12 14.24 -16.30
C GLU A 187 5.09 14.27 -17.45
N LEU A 188 5.21 13.32 -18.39
CA LEU A 188 4.30 13.22 -19.53
C LEU A 188 2.85 12.89 -19.12
N TYR A 189 2.66 11.93 -18.22
CA TYR A 189 1.33 11.42 -17.87
C TYR A 189 0.68 12.14 -16.68
N PHE A 190 1.46 12.65 -15.74
CA PHE A 190 0.97 13.20 -14.47
C PHE A 190 1.40 14.65 -14.22
N GLY A 191 2.10 15.28 -15.17
CA GLY A 191 2.51 16.68 -15.08
C GLY A 191 3.56 16.95 -13.99
N SER A 192 4.21 15.90 -13.47
CA SER A 192 5.27 16.00 -12.47
C SER A 192 6.38 15.01 -12.77
N SER A 193 7.63 15.48 -12.79
CA SER A 193 8.79 14.61 -12.93
C SER A 193 9.03 13.73 -11.69
N GLU A 194 8.35 14.01 -10.59
CA GLU A 194 8.42 13.30 -9.31
C GLU A 194 7.06 12.78 -8.87
N VAL A 195 7.00 11.49 -8.55
CA VAL A 195 5.77 10.80 -8.16
C VAL A 195 6.03 9.82 -7.01
N LEU A 196 5.01 9.62 -6.17
CA LEU A 196 5.02 8.65 -5.09
C LEU A 196 4.39 7.33 -5.57
N VAL A 197 5.18 6.27 -5.60
CA VAL A 197 4.75 4.95 -6.08
C VAL A 197 4.72 3.92 -4.95
N PRO A 198 3.70 3.03 -4.88
CA PRO A 198 3.63 1.99 -3.85
C PRO A 198 4.82 1.01 -3.95
N ALA A 199 5.38 0.61 -2.81
CA ALA A 199 6.50 -0.33 -2.75
C ALA A 199 6.22 -1.65 -3.50
N VAL A 200 5.00 -2.18 -3.39
CA VAL A 200 4.57 -3.41 -4.08
C VAL A 200 4.65 -3.30 -5.61
N SER A 201 4.49 -2.10 -6.15
CA SER A 201 4.59 -1.89 -7.59
C SER A 201 6.03 -1.99 -8.12
N LEU A 202 7.02 -1.96 -7.22
CA LEU A 202 8.45 -2.05 -7.52
C LEU A 202 9.00 -3.47 -7.38
N VAL A 203 8.20 -4.43 -6.89
CA VAL A 203 8.62 -5.83 -6.76
C VAL A 203 8.97 -6.41 -8.12
N ASN A 204 10.15 -7.03 -8.19
CA ASN A 204 10.75 -7.55 -9.42
C ASN A 204 11.41 -8.93 -9.24
N ASP A 205 11.13 -9.59 -8.11
CA ASP A 205 11.62 -10.91 -7.71
C ASP A 205 13.16 -11.08 -7.71
N THR A 206 13.89 -9.97 -7.74
CA THR A 206 15.35 -9.96 -7.76
C THR A 206 15.92 -9.01 -6.71
N THR A 207 15.88 -7.70 -6.97
CA THR A 207 16.41 -6.67 -6.06
C THR A 207 15.34 -6.07 -5.16
N VAL A 208 14.07 -6.25 -5.50
CA VAL A 208 12.92 -5.85 -4.69
C VAL A 208 11.97 -7.04 -4.59
N THR A 209 11.82 -7.59 -3.40
CA THR A 209 11.10 -8.86 -3.18
C THR A 209 10.19 -8.77 -1.97
N PHE A 210 9.16 -9.61 -1.93
CA PHE A 210 8.47 -9.88 -0.67
C PHE A 210 9.40 -10.62 0.30
N ALA A 211 9.34 -10.28 1.58
CA ALA A 211 10.17 -10.89 2.63
C ALA A 211 9.31 -11.32 3.83
N PRO A 212 8.55 -12.43 3.71
CA PRO A 212 7.73 -12.94 4.80
C PRO A 212 8.54 -13.16 6.08
N CYS A 213 7.96 -12.80 7.23
CA CYS A 213 8.61 -12.95 8.52
C CYS A 213 7.61 -13.19 9.65
N THR A 214 8.05 -13.90 10.69
CA THR A 214 7.19 -14.27 11.84
C THR A 214 6.62 -13.06 12.56
N LEU A 215 7.39 -11.99 12.71
CA LEU A 215 6.98 -10.78 13.41
C LEU A 215 7.66 -9.57 12.76
N ILE A 216 6.88 -8.52 12.52
CA ILE A 216 7.37 -7.21 12.10
C ILE A 216 6.75 -6.14 12.99
N ARG A 217 7.54 -5.15 13.36
CA ARG A 217 7.06 -3.93 13.99
C ARG A 217 6.97 -2.86 12.94
N TYR A 218 5.75 -2.52 12.56
CA TYR A 218 5.49 -1.43 11.64
C TYR A 218 5.35 -0.10 12.39
N VAL A 219 5.95 0.95 11.81
CA VAL A 219 6.03 2.28 12.41
C VAL A 219 5.54 3.34 11.45
N HIS A 220 4.72 4.22 11.97
CA HIS A 220 4.22 5.42 11.31
C HIS A 220 4.85 6.66 11.93
N ILE A 221 5.25 7.60 11.09
CA ILE A 221 5.58 8.94 11.54
C ILE A 221 4.69 9.94 10.82
N LEU A 222 4.03 10.79 11.59
CA LEU A 222 3.23 11.89 11.09
C LEU A 222 4.01 13.18 11.28
N LEU A 223 4.11 13.99 10.24
CA LEU A 223 4.67 15.34 10.32
C LEU A 223 3.56 16.40 10.22
N GLN A 224 3.94 17.68 10.25
CA GLN A 224 2.94 18.75 10.22
C GLN A 224 2.22 18.82 8.87
N ALA A 225 2.91 18.48 7.78
CA ALA A 225 2.35 18.30 6.46
C ALA A 225 2.76 16.91 5.95
N HIS A 226 2.18 16.51 4.81
CA HIS A 226 2.70 15.34 4.13
C HIS A 226 4.09 15.67 3.56
N GLU A 227 5.09 14.95 4.03
CA GLU A 227 6.49 15.18 3.69
C GLU A 227 7.12 13.91 3.13
N VAL A 228 8.23 14.09 2.42
CA VAL A 228 9.15 13.02 2.04
C VAL A 228 10.37 13.07 2.97
N VAL A 229 10.71 11.95 3.60
CA VAL A 229 11.89 11.77 4.45
C VAL A 229 12.87 10.80 3.79
N PHE A 230 14.10 10.72 4.30
CA PHE A 230 15.10 9.78 3.80
C PHE A 230 15.21 8.56 4.72
N ALA A 231 14.70 7.42 4.27
CA ALA A 231 14.74 6.13 4.92
C ALA A 231 15.80 5.24 4.23
N GLU A 232 16.83 4.85 4.96
CA GLU A 232 18.04 4.21 4.44
C GLU A 232 18.60 4.93 3.20
N GLY A 233 18.57 6.27 3.20
CA GLY A 233 19.01 7.11 2.07
C GLY A 233 17.99 7.26 0.94
N ALA A 234 16.96 6.41 0.86
CA ALA A 234 15.89 6.50 -0.13
C ALA A 234 14.74 7.40 0.36
N PRO A 235 14.14 8.22 -0.51
CA PRO A 235 13.06 9.12 -0.19
C PRO A 235 11.73 8.37 -0.14
N CYS A 236 11.15 8.36 1.03
CA CYS A 236 9.90 7.70 1.33
C CYS A 236 8.92 8.70 1.95
N GLU A 237 7.64 8.43 1.78
CA GLU A 237 6.62 9.31 2.30
C GLU A 237 6.47 9.20 3.84
N THR A 238 5.91 10.24 4.44
CA THR A 238 5.43 10.20 5.83
C THR A 238 3.94 9.89 5.83
N LEU A 239 3.35 9.60 6.99
CA LEU A 239 1.93 9.27 7.03
C LEU A 239 1.06 10.42 6.49
N PHE A 240 0.29 10.16 5.44
CA PHE A 240 -0.74 11.08 4.94
C PHE A 240 -2.12 10.77 5.53
N LEU A 241 -2.68 11.68 6.34
CA LEU A 241 -4.02 11.50 6.93
C LEU A 241 -5.17 11.74 5.94
N GLY A 242 -4.97 12.55 4.89
CA GLY A 242 -6.05 12.95 3.99
C GLY A 242 -7.20 13.69 4.69
N LYS A 243 -8.39 13.62 4.08
CA LYS A 243 -9.58 14.40 4.51
C LYS A 243 -10.53 13.65 5.45
N GLN A 244 -10.35 12.35 5.73
CA GLN A 244 -11.30 11.55 6.53
C GLN A 244 -10.68 10.41 7.37
N SER A 245 -11.34 10.21 8.53
CA SER A 245 -11.29 9.22 9.63
C SER A 245 -9.98 8.64 10.14
N LEU A 246 -9.68 9.01 11.39
CA LEU A 246 -8.55 8.62 12.24
C LEU A 246 -8.75 7.26 12.94
N ASP A 247 -9.95 6.69 12.81
CA ASP A 247 -10.50 5.54 13.54
C ASP A 247 -9.67 4.23 13.38
N TRP A 248 -8.72 4.21 12.42
CA TRP A 248 -7.98 3.01 12.02
C TRP A 248 -6.56 2.91 12.61
N LEU A 249 -6.01 3.96 13.23
CA LEU A 249 -4.58 4.05 13.57
C LEU A 249 -4.13 3.30 14.83
N GLY A 250 -4.95 2.43 15.42
CA GLY A 250 -4.62 1.63 16.61
C GLY A 250 -4.42 2.43 17.92
N ASP A 251 -4.14 3.73 17.81
CA ASP A 251 -4.01 4.73 18.88
C ASP A 251 -4.64 6.06 18.45
N GLU A 252 -5.93 6.02 18.14
CA GLU A 252 -6.72 7.20 17.76
C GLU A 252 -6.66 8.29 18.85
N ASP A 253 -6.78 7.90 20.12
CA ASP A 253 -6.74 8.80 21.26
C ASP A 253 -5.38 9.50 21.41
N GLY A 254 -4.27 8.77 21.24
CA GLY A 254 -2.93 9.33 21.31
C GLY A 254 -2.65 10.25 20.13
N LEU A 255 -3.10 9.90 18.93
CA LEU A 255 -3.03 10.77 17.77
C LEU A 255 -3.87 12.05 17.98
N MET A 256 -5.12 11.94 18.39
CA MET A 256 -5.99 13.10 18.65
C MET A 256 -5.41 14.03 19.72
N ARG A 257 -4.81 13.48 20.78
CA ARG A 257 -4.09 14.27 21.79
C ARG A 257 -2.87 14.96 21.19
N ALA A 258 -2.09 14.26 20.35
CA ALA A 258 -0.95 14.83 19.66
C ALA A 258 -1.38 15.95 18.70
N MET A 259 -2.50 15.81 17.99
CA MET A 259 -3.06 16.87 17.15
C MET A 259 -3.51 18.08 17.98
N ALA A 260 -4.21 17.85 19.10
CA ALA A 260 -4.76 18.90 19.97
C ALA A 260 -3.68 19.66 20.76
N ALA A 261 -2.57 19.01 21.11
CA ALA A 261 -1.47 19.63 21.86
C ALA A 261 -0.60 20.59 21.03
N ARG A 262 -0.82 20.67 19.71
CA ARG A 262 0.00 21.47 18.80
C ARG A 262 -0.48 22.90 18.67
N SER A 263 0.48 23.82 18.67
CA SER A 263 0.26 25.25 18.44
C SER A 263 -0.12 25.60 16.99
N SER A 264 0.13 24.68 16.05
CA SER A 264 -0.16 24.86 14.63
C SER A 264 -0.90 23.64 14.07
N PRO A 265 -1.90 23.85 13.21
CA PRO A 265 -2.69 22.76 12.65
C PRO A 265 -1.84 21.89 11.73
N ILE A 266 -2.20 20.60 11.69
CA ILE A 266 -1.69 19.61 10.73
C ILE A 266 -2.35 19.90 9.37
N ARG A 267 -1.53 19.95 8.31
CA ARG A 267 -1.91 20.32 6.94
C ARG A 267 -1.78 19.12 6.01
N HIS A 268 -2.79 18.25 6.02
CA HIS A 268 -2.85 17.05 5.17
C HIS A 268 -3.99 17.16 4.15
N SER A 269 -4.16 18.35 3.57
CA SER A 269 -5.12 18.56 2.47
C SER A 269 -4.57 18.07 1.13
N GLU A 270 -3.25 17.99 1.00
CA GLU A 270 -2.52 17.65 -0.23
C GLU A 270 -1.33 16.76 0.11
N THR A 271 -0.92 15.96 -0.86
CA THR A 271 0.24 15.08 -0.74
C THR A 271 1.51 15.80 -1.17
N ALA A 272 2.67 15.39 -0.64
CA ALA A 272 3.96 16.00 -0.98
C ALA A 272 4.25 15.99 -2.50
N ARG A 273 3.79 14.95 -3.19
CA ARG A 273 3.88 14.77 -4.65
C ARG A 273 2.62 14.02 -5.14
N PRO A 274 2.37 14.00 -6.47
CA PRO A 274 1.33 13.16 -7.03
C PRO A 274 1.55 11.69 -6.68
N VAL A 275 0.45 11.02 -6.40
CA VAL A 275 0.41 9.69 -5.81
C VAL A 275 -0.14 8.73 -6.85
N LEU A 276 0.61 7.69 -7.21
CA LEU A 276 0.22 6.76 -8.27
C LEU A 276 -0.37 5.46 -7.71
N SER A 277 -1.35 4.90 -8.40
CA SER A 277 -1.78 3.51 -8.21
C SER A 277 -0.69 2.53 -8.67
N VAL A 278 -0.83 1.24 -8.34
CA VAL A 278 0.08 0.19 -8.81
C VAL A 278 0.11 0.10 -10.34
N LYS A 279 -1.06 0.24 -11.00
CA LYS A 279 -1.17 0.19 -12.47
C LYS A 279 -0.43 1.37 -13.12
N GLU A 280 -0.59 2.57 -12.56
CA GLU A 280 0.09 3.79 -13.02
C GLU A 280 1.61 3.74 -12.74
N ALA A 281 2.00 3.23 -11.58
CA ALA A 281 3.41 3.03 -11.23
C ALA A 281 4.09 2.08 -12.22
N ARG A 282 3.47 0.93 -12.53
CA ARG A 282 3.98 0.00 -13.54
C ARG A 282 4.14 0.64 -14.92
N LEU A 283 3.30 1.61 -15.30
CA LEU A 283 3.43 2.34 -16.55
C LEU A 283 4.70 3.21 -16.56
N VAL A 284 4.95 3.97 -15.48
CA VAL A 284 6.09 4.89 -15.41
C VAL A 284 7.43 4.20 -15.16
N MET A 285 7.43 2.98 -14.63
CA MET A 285 8.63 2.19 -14.35
C MET A 285 9.19 1.45 -15.58
N ARG A 286 8.46 1.39 -16.71
CA ARG A 286 8.87 0.66 -17.93
C ARG A 286 10.19 1.13 -18.55
N ASP A 287 10.55 2.40 -18.37
CA ASP A 287 11.75 3.01 -18.97
C ASP A 287 12.93 3.15 -17.99
N GLY A 288 12.96 2.36 -16.89
CA GLY A 288 14.07 2.39 -15.94
C GLY A 288 14.05 3.62 -15.03
N ALA A 289 12.85 4.06 -14.62
CA ALA A 289 12.69 5.13 -13.65
C ALA A 289 13.45 4.84 -12.35
N ALA A 290 14.06 5.88 -11.79
CA ALA A 290 14.93 5.75 -10.64
C ALA A 290 14.34 6.49 -9.44
N ALA A 291 14.49 5.90 -8.26
CA ALA A 291 14.27 6.63 -7.03
C ALA A 291 15.33 7.71 -6.85
N VAL A 292 14.92 8.81 -6.23
CA VAL A 292 15.76 9.99 -6.02
C VAL A 292 16.72 9.70 -4.86
N ARG A 293 18.04 9.86 -4.95
CA ARG A 293 18.85 9.76 -3.71
C ARG A 293 18.88 11.08 -2.95
N ALA A 294 19.10 11.01 -1.63
CA ALA A 294 19.40 12.18 -0.81
C ALA A 294 20.54 13.04 -1.41
N THR A 295 21.56 12.38 -1.96
CA THR A 295 22.73 13.02 -2.57
C THR A 295 22.48 13.62 -3.95
N ASP A 296 21.46 13.15 -4.68
CA ASP A 296 21.27 13.48 -6.10
C ASP A 296 20.60 14.85 -6.31
N ARG A 297 20.15 15.51 -5.24
CA ARG A 297 19.59 16.88 -5.29
C ARG A 297 20.21 17.88 -4.33
N TYR A 298 21.02 17.43 -3.37
CA TYR A 298 21.50 18.30 -2.29
C TYR A 298 23.00 18.10 -2.13
N ALA A 299 23.78 18.65 -3.07
CA ALA A 299 25.09 19.17 -2.68
C ALA A 299 24.79 20.19 -1.58
N MET A 300 25.04 19.81 -0.33
CA MET A 300 24.85 20.67 0.83
C MET A 300 25.60 21.97 0.56
N VAL A 301 24.86 23.06 0.36
CA VAL A 301 25.41 24.42 0.43
C VAL A 301 25.60 24.75 1.90
#